data_AF-A0A4R9IEU3-F1
#
_entry.id   AF-A0A4R9IEU3-F1
#
_cell.length_a   1.000
_cell.length_b   1.000
_cell.length_c   1.000
_cell.angle_alpha   90.00
_cell.angle_beta   90.00
_cell.angle_gamma   90.00
#
_symmetry.space_group_name_H-M   'P 1'
#
loop_
_entity.id
_entity.type
_entity.pdbx_description
1 polymer ?
#
loop_
_entity_poly.entity_id
_entity_poly.type
_entity_poly.pdbx_seq_one_letter_code
_entity_poly.pdbx_strand_id
1 'polypeptide(L)'
;MAKTKQPSKPGFFSRFLNLFLSNGKTEDLDSAKRKKEPKTFAMEWAVAIDNWKKKLRTKQVSSGVVFESPKFRLTKTNEKLFRVEGLDYSLILVTGNHLYKNKEDKWSGVLFVDEGDLNKNLTKDISSLDGLLSSLAIPKTDLFLDTNAPKEDWRIVLTWERFWKEQLVLQMKPNSMALAMLAIGEECRIFFESVATDRQKKLVRDELFYLNLGLTDQNNPYSKAKNLFGFGSALVEFGNAVNTIKERRDKEQNHGS
;
A
#
# COMPACT_ATOMS: atom_id res chain seq x y z
N MET A 1 93.17 -5.98 20.56
CA MET A 1 93.37 -5.77 19.11
C MET A 1 92.08 -5.25 18.51
N ALA A 2 92.17 -4.11 17.83
CA ALA A 2 91.05 -3.35 17.29
C ALA A 2 90.43 -4.02 16.06
N LYS A 3 89.10 -4.03 16.00
CA LYS A 3 88.33 -3.94 14.74
C LYS A 3 87.12 -3.04 14.97
N THR A 4 87.30 -1.78 14.62
CA THR A 4 86.27 -0.76 14.41
C THR A 4 85.44 -1.11 13.17
N LYS A 5 84.11 -1.07 13.28
CA LYS A 5 83.19 -0.93 12.14
C LYS A 5 82.19 0.18 12.44
N GLN A 6 82.08 1.09 11.48
CA GLN A 6 81.40 2.38 11.52
C GLN A 6 79.87 2.30 11.70
N PRO A 7 79.23 3.37 12.22
CA PRO A 7 77.79 3.46 12.33
C PRO A 7 77.14 3.78 10.96
N SER A 8 76.26 2.90 10.49
CA SER A 8 75.44 3.15 9.31
C SER A 8 74.34 4.16 9.62
N LYS A 9 74.34 5.28 8.88
CA LYS A 9 73.28 6.31 8.89
C LYS A 9 71.91 5.66 8.63
N PRO A 10 70.86 5.95 9.42
CA PRO A 10 69.52 5.50 9.08
C PRO A 10 69.02 6.25 7.83
N GLY A 11 68.69 5.48 6.79
CA GLY A 11 68.17 5.98 5.53
C GLY A 11 66.81 6.65 5.69
N PHE A 12 66.58 7.67 4.85
CA PHE A 12 65.37 8.50 4.72
C PHE A 12 64.05 7.73 4.43
N PHE A 13 64.07 6.41 4.41
CA PHE A 13 62.91 5.55 4.11
C PHE A 13 62.17 5.03 5.35
N SER A 14 62.64 5.30 6.58
CA SER A 14 61.85 5.01 7.79
C SER A 14 60.71 6.01 8.06
N ARG A 15 60.62 7.10 7.27
CA ARG A 15 59.54 8.09 7.37
C ARG A 15 58.26 7.73 6.60
N PHE A 16 58.30 6.74 5.70
CA PHE A 16 57.13 6.35 4.91
C PHE A 16 56.37 5.13 5.45
N LEU A 17 56.92 4.41 6.45
CA LEU A 17 56.22 3.31 7.12
C LEU A 17 55.45 3.73 8.39
N ASN A 18 55.51 5.01 8.79
CA ASN A 18 54.71 5.57 9.89
C ASN A 18 53.34 6.11 9.47
N LEU A 19 52.94 5.92 8.21
CA LEU A 19 51.58 6.24 7.73
C LEU A 19 50.58 5.07 7.90
N PHE A 20 51.02 3.90 8.38
CA PHE A 20 50.17 2.73 8.62
C PHE A 20 50.05 2.31 10.09
N LEU A 21 50.53 3.13 11.03
CA LEU A 21 50.40 2.89 12.48
C LEU A 21 50.08 4.20 13.20
N SER A 22 48.97 4.86 12.82
CA SER A 22 48.28 5.75 13.75
C SER A 22 47.16 4.97 14.42
N ASN A 23 47.37 4.69 15.71
CA ASN A 23 46.33 4.35 16.67
C ASN A 23 45.27 5.45 16.71
N GLY A 24 44.35 5.44 15.74
CA GLY A 24 43.02 5.99 15.88
C GLY A 24 42.16 4.85 16.37
N LYS A 25 41.62 4.97 17.59
CA LYS A 25 40.58 4.08 18.10
C LYS A 25 39.54 3.92 16.99
N THR A 26 39.45 2.74 16.42
CA THR A 26 38.22 2.30 15.75
C THR A 26 37.18 2.29 16.85
N GLU A 27 36.48 3.42 17.02
CA GLU A 27 35.10 3.35 17.42
C GLU A 27 34.48 2.30 16.51
N ASP A 28 34.05 1.20 17.11
CA ASP A 28 33.05 0.32 16.52
C ASP A 28 31.91 1.25 16.07
N LEU A 29 31.97 1.65 14.80
CA LEU A 29 30.82 2.13 14.04
C LEU A 29 29.96 0.90 13.84
N ASP A 30 29.31 0.54 14.94
CA ASP A 30 28.19 -0.37 15.07
C ASP A 30 27.30 -0.12 13.84
N SER A 31 27.36 -1.03 12.86
CA SER A 31 26.60 -0.91 11.61
C SER A 31 25.09 -0.85 11.89
N ALA A 32 24.68 -1.20 13.12
CA ALA A 32 23.35 -1.04 13.69
C ALA A 32 22.93 0.42 13.98
N LYS A 33 23.86 1.39 14.04
CA LYS A 33 23.57 2.81 14.36
C LYS A 33 23.60 3.77 13.16
N ARG A 34 23.86 3.28 11.93
CA ARG A 34 23.64 4.12 10.74
C ARG A 34 22.14 4.38 10.59
N LYS A 35 21.74 5.66 10.67
CA LYS A 35 20.37 6.08 10.35
C LYS A 35 20.02 5.50 8.99
N LYS A 36 19.05 4.58 8.96
CA LYS A 36 18.59 3.98 7.70
C LYS A 36 18.11 5.11 6.79
N GLU A 37 18.64 5.16 5.58
CA GLU A 37 18.19 6.09 4.55
C GLU A 37 17.26 5.37 3.56
N PRO A 38 16.28 6.07 2.97
CA PRO A 38 15.45 5.50 1.92
C PRO A 38 16.30 5.06 0.73
N LYS A 39 16.07 3.85 0.24
CA LYS A 39 16.73 3.31 -0.97
C LYS A 39 16.10 3.88 -2.24
N THR A 40 16.06 3.12 -3.33
CA THR A 40 15.31 3.48 -4.54
C THR A 40 13.82 3.22 -4.35
N PHE A 41 12.97 3.90 -5.13
CA PHE A 41 11.52 3.68 -5.11
C PHE A 41 11.14 2.21 -5.29
N ALA A 42 11.73 1.54 -6.29
CA ALA A 42 11.48 0.13 -6.56
C ALA A 42 11.86 -0.79 -5.38
N MET A 43 12.97 -0.51 -4.69
CA MET A 43 13.38 -1.28 -3.51
C MET A 43 12.44 -1.06 -2.33
N GLU A 44 12.07 0.19 -2.04
CA GLU A 44 11.15 0.49 -0.94
C GLU A 44 9.75 -0.09 -1.19
N TRP A 45 9.28 -0.03 -2.43
CA TRP A 45 8.04 -0.69 -2.86
C TRP A 45 8.10 -2.21 -2.66
N ALA A 46 9.15 -2.86 -3.14
CA ALA A 46 9.30 -4.32 -3.04
C ALA A 46 9.30 -4.80 -1.59
N VAL A 47 9.98 -4.07 -0.70
CA VAL A 47 9.98 -4.38 0.74
C VAL A 47 8.61 -4.10 1.36
N ALA A 48 7.95 -3.01 0.96
CA ALA A 48 6.65 -2.63 1.51
C ALA A 48 5.55 -3.61 1.11
N ILE A 49 5.52 -4.07 -0.15
CA ILE A 49 4.52 -5.04 -0.61
C ILE A 49 4.73 -6.44 0.00
N ASP A 50 5.98 -6.83 0.24
CA ASP A 50 6.29 -8.07 0.94
C ASP A 50 5.87 -7.98 2.43
N ASN A 51 6.23 -6.87 3.09
CA ASN A 51 5.78 -6.57 4.45
C ASN A 51 4.26 -6.53 4.57
N TRP A 52 3.57 -5.94 3.60
CA TRP A 52 2.12 -5.87 3.53
C TRP A 52 1.48 -7.27 3.53
N LYS A 53 1.98 -8.16 2.66
CA LYS A 53 1.51 -9.55 2.58
C LYS A 53 1.84 -10.33 3.86
N LYS A 54 3.02 -10.11 4.45
CA LYS A 54 3.48 -10.82 5.66
C LYS A 54 2.81 -10.32 6.94
N LYS A 55 2.53 -9.04 7.10
CA LYS A 55 1.97 -8.49 8.36
C LYS A 55 0.46 -8.64 8.46
N LEU A 56 -0.25 -8.67 7.34
CA LEU A 56 -1.71 -8.82 7.32
C LEU A 56 -2.10 -10.30 7.25
N ARG A 57 -2.43 -10.90 8.41
CA ARG A 57 -2.89 -12.32 8.49
C ARG A 57 -4.07 -12.60 7.55
N THR A 58 -4.98 -11.64 7.40
CA THR A 58 -6.13 -11.72 6.49
C THR A 58 -5.76 -11.78 5.01
N LYS A 59 -4.53 -11.40 4.63
CA LYS A 59 -4.01 -11.47 3.26
C LYS A 59 -3.15 -12.72 3.01
N GLN A 60 -2.71 -13.42 4.06
CA GLN A 60 -1.94 -14.66 3.94
C GLN A 60 -2.80 -15.86 3.54
N VAL A 61 -4.09 -15.82 3.87
CA VAL A 61 -5.05 -16.91 3.61
C VAL A 61 -6.10 -16.42 2.61
N SER A 62 -6.35 -17.19 1.56
CA SER A 62 -7.43 -16.90 0.60
C SER A 62 -8.81 -17.26 1.15
N SER A 63 -8.91 -18.42 1.80
CA SER A 63 -10.09 -18.95 2.49
C SER A 63 -9.68 -19.93 3.60
N GLY A 64 -10.47 -20.05 4.66
CA GLY A 64 -10.22 -20.97 5.78
C GLY A 64 -9.88 -20.24 7.09
N VAL A 65 -9.19 -20.91 7.99
CA VAL A 65 -8.84 -20.34 9.31
C VAL A 65 -7.76 -19.27 9.14
N VAL A 66 -8.06 -18.04 9.58
CA VAL A 66 -7.11 -16.93 9.63
C VAL A 66 -6.42 -16.86 10.98
N PHE A 67 -7.17 -17.14 12.04
CA PHE A 67 -6.68 -17.12 13.40
C PHE A 67 -7.53 -18.04 14.29
N GLU A 68 -6.88 -18.72 15.22
CA GLU A 68 -7.54 -19.59 16.18
C GLU A 68 -6.84 -19.48 17.53
N SER A 69 -7.65 -19.32 18.56
CA SER A 69 -7.21 -19.27 19.96
C SER A 69 -8.30 -19.88 20.84
N PRO A 70 -8.01 -20.20 22.11
CA PRO A 70 -9.04 -20.68 23.04
C PRO A 70 -10.21 -19.71 23.25
N LYS A 71 -10.03 -18.43 22.93
CA LYS A 71 -11.05 -17.38 23.12
C LYS A 71 -11.99 -17.25 21.94
N PHE A 72 -11.47 -17.38 20.72
CA PHE A 72 -12.24 -17.23 19.49
C PHE A 72 -11.47 -17.76 18.28
N ARG A 73 -12.23 -18.01 17.22
CA ARG A 73 -11.76 -18.43 15.89
C ARG A 73 -12.22 -17.42 14.84
N LEU A 74 -11.31 -16.98 13.99
CA LEU A 74 -11.60 -16.15 12.82
C LEU A 74 -11.37 -17.00 11.56
N THR A 75 -12.43 -17.19 10.79
CA THR A 75 -12.39 -17.84 9.48
C THR A 75 -12.70 -16.83 8.38
N LYS A 76 -12.11 -17.05 7.21
CA LYS A 76 -12.28 -16.23 6.02
C LYS A 76 -12.98 -17.07 4.95
N THR A 77 -14.10 -16.57 4.46
CA THR A 77 -14.85 -17.24 3.39
C THR A 77 -14.35 -16.77 2.02
N ASN A 78 -14.14 -15.46 1.88
CA ASN A 78 -13.58 -14.82 0.69
C ASN A 78 -12.80 -13.57 1.10
N GLU A 79 -12.40 -12.70 0.16
CA GLU A 79 -11.54 -11.56 0.47
C GLU A 79 -12.11 -10.59 1.52
N LYS A 80 -13.43 -10.41 1.56
CA LYS A 80 -14.10 -9.41 2.40
C LYS A 80 -15.02 -9.98 3.46
N LEU A 81 -15.32 -11.27 3.40
CA LEU A 81 -16.25 -11.97 4.28
C LEU A 81 -15.51 -12.87 5.26
N PHE A 82 -15.70 -12.62 6.54
CA PHE A 82 -15.14 -13.36 7.64
C PHE A 82 -16.25 -13.85 8.57
N ARG A 83 -15.98 -14.94 9.29
CA ARG A 83 -16.81 -15.38 10.40
C ARG A 83 -15.95 -15.45 11.65
N VAL A 84 -16.42 -14.81 12.71
CA VAL A 84 -15.79 -14.85 14.03
C VAL A 84 -16.69 -15.64 14.97
N GLU A 85 -16.12 -16.68 15.58
CA GLU A 85 -16.82 -17.60 16.48
C GLU A 85 -16.12 -17.55 17.84
N GLY A 86 -16.86 -17.14 18.87
CA GLY A 86 -16.45 -17.18 20.27
C GLY A 86 -17.24 -18.23 21.05
N LEU A 87 -17.18 -18.15 22.38
CA LEU A 87 -17.90 -19.07 23.27
C LEU A 87 -19.43 -18.88 23.21
N ASP A 88 -19.88 -17.64 23.04
CA ASP A 88 -21.28 -17.21 23.13
C ASP A 88 -21.75 -16.44 21.89
N TYR A 89 -20.91 -16.30 20.86
CA TYR A 89 -21.25 -15.58 19.64
C TYR A 89 -20.72 -16.27 18.37
N SER A 90 -21.45 -16.09 17.28
CA SER A 90 -21.01 -16.39 15.92
C SER A 90 -21.47 -15.25 15.02
N LEU A 91 -20.52 -14.43 14.56
CA LEU A 91 -20.79 -13.21 13.81
C LEU A 91 -20.16 -13.28 12.43
N ILE A 92 -20.87 -12.74 11.44
CA ILE A 92 -20.35 -12.51 10.11
C ILE A 92 -19.78 -11.09 10.07
N LEU A 93 -18.50 -10.97 9.76
CA LEU A 93 -17.82 -9.69 9.59
C LEU A 93 -17.62 -9.45 8.10
N VAL A 94 -18.15 -8.33 7.61
CA VAL A 94 -18.00 -7.90 6.23
C VAL A 94 -17.13 -6.65 6.23
N THR A 95 -16.05 -6.64 5.45
CA THR A 95 -15.04 -5.55 5.44
C THR A 95 -15.12 -4.66 4.20
N GLY A 96 -16.18 -4.82 3.41
CA GLY A 96 -16.48 -4.06 2.21
C GLY A 96 -17.39 -4.84 1.27
N ASN A 97 -17.88 -4.16 0.25
CA ASN A 97 -18.59 -4.81 -0.85
C ASN A 97 -17.63 -5.74 -1.60
N HIS A 98 -18.13 -6.88 -2.04
CA HIS A 98 -17.37 -7.82 -2.84
C HIS A 98 -18.30 -8.66 -3.70
N LEU A 99 -17.96 -8.79 -4.98
CA LEU A 99 -18.61 -9.67 -5.93
C LEU A 99 -17.56 -10.58 -6.55
N TYR A 100 -17.95 -11.80 -6.87
CA TYR A 100 -17.13 -12.80 -7.57
C TYR A 100 -18.02 -13.62 -8.50
N LYS A 101 -17.45 -14.21 -9.54
CA LYS A 101 -18.15 -15.20 -10.36
C LYS A 101 -18.13 -16.58 -9.69
N ASN A 102 -19.29 -17.21 -9.56
CA ASN A 102 -19.41 -18.56 -9.06
C ASN A 102 -19.15 -19.61 -10.16
N LYS A 103 -19.26 -20.91 -9.83
CA LYS A 103 -19.03 -22.02 -10.78
C LYS A 103 -19.98 -22.04 -11.98
N GLU A 104 -21.10 -21.32 -11.91
CA GLU A 104 -22.10 -21.19 -12.99
C GLU A 104 -21.94 -19.88 -13.78
N ASP A 105 -20.79 -19.18 -13.63
CA ASP A 105 -20.51 -17.88 -14.25
C ASP A 105 -21.47 -16.75 -13.81
N LYS A 106 -22.24 -16.95 -12.72
CA LYS A 106 -23.12 -15.94 -12.13
C LYS A 106 -22.38 -15.12 -11.08
N TRP A 107 -22.71 -13.82 -11.00
CA TRP A 107 -22.22 -12.94 -9.94
C TRP A 107 -22.80 -13.33 -8.59
N SER A 108 -21.96 -13.42 -7.57
CA SER A 108 -22.31 -13.75 -6.19
C SER A 108 -21.45 -12.91 -5.25
N GLY A 109 -21.93 -12.61 -4.04
CA GLY A 109 -21.14 -11.77 -3.14
C GLY A 109 -21.93 -11.17 -2.00
N VAL A 110 -21.34 -10.13 -1.39
CA VAL A 110 -21.93 -9.38 -0.28
C VAL A 110 -21.88 -7.90 -0.61
N LEU A 111 -23.02 -7.24 -0.48
CA LEU A 111 -23.20 -5.81 -0.69
C LEU A 111 -23.81 -5.20 0.58
N PHE A 112 -23.23 -4.09 1.03
CA PHE A 112 -23.84 -3.20 1.99
C PHE A 112 -24.82 -2.30 1.25
N VAL A 113 -26.08 -2.39 1.65
CA VAL A 113 -27.19 -1.70 1.01
C VAL A 113 -28.01 -1.06 2.11
N ASP A 114 -28.40 0.19 1.89
CA ASP A 114 -29.41 0.82 2.74
C ASP A 114 -30.76 0.11 2.57
N GLU A 115 -31.43 -0.20 3.68
CA GLU A 115 -32.70 -0.94 3.64
C GLU A 115 -33.80 -0.16 2.90
N GLY A 116 -33.81 1.17 3.02
CA GLY A 116 -34.77 2.03 2.33
C GLY A 116 -34.55 2.00 0.81
N ASP A 117 -33.31 2.11 0.37
CA ASP A 117 -32.98 2.02 -1.06
C ASP A 117 -33.21 0.61 -1.61
N LEU A 118 -32.93 -0.44 -0.84
CA LEU A 118 -33.31 -1.80 -1.23
C LEU A 118 -34.82 -1.88 -1.49
N ASN A 119 -35.64 -1.46 -0.53
CA ASN A 119 -37.09 -1.52 -0.63
C ASN A 119 -37.66 -0.69 -1.79
N LYS A 120 -37.12 0.51 -2.04
CA LYS A 120 -37.52 1.35 -3.19
C LYS A 120 -37.27 0.67 -4.54
N ASN A 121 -36.27 -0.20 -4.61
CA ASN A 121 -35.84 -0.82 -5.86
C ASN A 121 -36.43 -2.23 -6.08
N LEU A 122 -37.10 -2.84 -5.09
CA LEU A 122 -37.73 -4.17 -5.22
C LEU A 122 -38.80 -4.26 -6.32
N THR A 123 -39.45 -3.14 -6.64
CA THR A 123 -40.51 -3.06 -7.66
C THR A 123 -40.00 -2.74 -9.06
N LYS A 124 -38.71 -2.42 -9.20
CA LYS A 124 -38.11 -2.11 -10.50
C LYS A 124 -37.76 -3.39 -11.24
N ASP A 125 -37.98 -3.39 -12.55
CA ASP A 125 -37.54 -4.49 -13.41
C ASP A 125 -36.04 -4.34 -13.71
N ILE A 126 -35.22 -5.01 -12.90
CA ILE A 126 -33.77 -4.97 -12.97
C ILE A 126 -33.26 -6.30 -13.55
N SER A 127 -32.86 -6.28 -14.82
CA SER A 127 -32.43 -7.48 -15.56
C SER A 127 -30.92 -7.71 -15.57
N SER A 128 -30.12 -6.76 -15.08
CA SER A 128 -28.66 -6.83 -15.10
C SER A 128 -28.03 -6.39 -13.77
N LEU A 129 -26.85 -6.93 -13.47
CA LEU A 129 -26.07 -6.53 -12.29
C LEU A 129 -25.75 -5.03 -12.31
N ASP A 130 -25.39 -4.49 -13.47
CA ASP A 130 -25.08 -3.05 -13.61
C ASP A 130 -26.30 -2.18 -13.28
N GLY A 131 -27.49 -2.59 -13.72
CA GLY A 131 -28.74 -1.94 -13.34
C GLY A 131 -28.99 -2.01 -11.84
N LEU A 132 -28.74 -3.17 -11.22
CA LEU A 132 -28.90 -3.35 -9.77
C LEU A 132 -27.97 -2.46 -8.97
N LEU A 133 -26.68 -2.48 -9.27
CA LEU A 133 -25.66 -1.67 -8.59
C LEU A 133 -25.96 -0.18 -8.71
N SER A 134 -26.35 0.27 -9.92
CA SER A 134 -26.73 1.67 -10.16
C SER A 134 -27.98 2.06 -9.37
N SER A 135 -28.98 1.17 -9.29
CA SER A 135 -30.23 1.43 -8.57
C SER A 135 -30.03 1.57 -7.06
N LEU A 136 -29.06 0.83 -6.51
CA LEU A 136 -28.66 0.85 -5.11
C LEU A 136 -27.59 1.91 -4.81
N ALA A 137 -27.25 2.75 -5.79
CA ALA A 137 -26.20 3.76 -5.71
C ALA A 137 -24.85 3.20 -5.20
N ILE A 138 -24.56 1.93 -5.48
CA ILE A 138 -23.32 1.28 -5.07
C ILE A 138 -22.24 1.64 -6.10
N PRO A 139 -21.23 2.44 -5.72
CA PRO A 139 -20.15 2.78 -6.62
C PRO A 139 -19.40 1.50 -7.03
N LYS A 140 -19.15 1.31 -8.32
CA LYS A 140 -18.32 0.19 -8.80
C LYS A 140 -16.89 0.26 -8.26
N THR A 141 -16.43 1.44 -7.87
CA THR A 141 -15.19 1.61 -7.10
C THR A 141 -15.23 0.82 -5.81
N ASP A 142 -16.35 0.78 -5.07
CA ASP A 142 -16.43 0.03 -3.80
C ASP A 142 -16.31 -1.49 -3.98
N LEU A 143 -16.40 -1.97 -5.22
CA LEU A 143 -16.25 -3.36 -5.64
C LEU A 143 -14.82 -3.72 -6.04
N PHE A 144 -13.79 -3.04 -5.51
CA PHE A 144 -12.35 -3.09 -5.86
C PHE A 144 -11.68 -4.47 -6.07
N LEU A 145 -12.39 -5.59 -6.06
CA LEU A 145 -11.85 -6.95 -6.02
C LEU A 145 -12.69 -7.93 -6.86
N ASP A 146 -12.56 -7.83 -8.18
CA ASP A 146 -12.41 -9.00 -9.05
C ASP A 146 -11.74 -8.56 -10.36
N THR A 147 -10.78 -9.35 -10.87
CA THR A 147 -10.13 -9.09 -12.17
C THR A 147 -11.10 -9.18 -13.35
N ASN A 148 -12.30 -9.73 -13.13
CA ASN A 148 -13.31 -9.99 -14.17
C ASN A 148 -14.68 -9.32 -13.90
N ALA A 149 -14.79 -8.39 -12.95
CA ALA A 149 -16.04 -7.67 -12.64
C ALA A 149 -16.37 -6.53 -13.63
N PRO A 150 -17.68 -6.20 -13.83
CA PRO A 150 -18.10 -5.18 -14.77
C PRO A 150 -17.51 -3.81 -14.45
N LYS A 151 -16.84 -3.23 -15.46
CA LYS A 151 -15.98 -2.04 -15.39
C LYS A 151 -16.77 -0.75 -15.18
N GLU A 152 -16.73 -0.19 -13.98
CA GLU A 152 -16.27 1.20 -13.75
C GLU A 152 -15.38 1.19 -12.51
N ASP A 153 -14.28 0.49 -12.71
CA ASP A 153 -13.14 0.39 -11.83
C ASP A 153 -12.37 1.72 -11.83
N TRP A 154 -11.55 2.00 -10.80
CA TRP A 154 -10.63 3.16 -10.82
C TRP A 154 -9.77 3.20 -12.09
N ARG A 155 -9.61 2.04 -12.75
CA ARG A 155 -9.03 1.89 -14.09
C ARG A 155 -9.61 2.81 -15.15
N ILE A 156 -10.80 3.40 -14.97
CA ILE A 156 -11.29 4.47 -15.85
C ILE A 156 -10.28 5.62 -15.95
N VAL A 157 -9.55 5.91 -14.87
CA VAL A 157 -8.44 6.88 -14.82
C VAL A 157 -7.37 6.58 -15.86
N LEU A 158 -7.12 5.29 -16.18
CA LEU A 158 -6.11 4.90 -17.16
C LEU A 158 -6.47 5.37 -18.58
N THR A 159 -7.75 5.61 -18.86
CA THR A 159 -8.22 6.16 -20.14
C THR A 159 -8.16 7.68 -20.21
N TRP A 160 -7.96 8.36 -19.09
CA TRP A 160 -7.91 9.82 -19.06
C TRP A 160 -6.65 10.38 -19.73
N GLU A 161 -6.75 11.63 -20.16
CA GLU A 161 -5.61 12.40 -20.63
C GLU A 161 -4.60 12.57 -19.50
N ARG A 162 -3.33 12.77 -19.88
CA ARG A 162 -2.21 12.90 -18.93
C ARG A 162 -2.47 13.99 -17.88
N PHE A 163 -3.05 15.12 -18.30
CA PHE A 163 -3.41 16.21 -17.39
C PHE A 163 -4.28 15.74 -16.22
N TRP A 164 -5.37 15.04 -16.49
CA TRP A 164 -6.30 14.55 -15.45
C TRP A 164 -5.68 13.48 -14.55
N LYS A 165 -4.82 12.63 -15.12
CA LYS A 165 -4.06 11.66 -14.34
C LYS A 165 -3.09 12.36 -13.38
N GLU A 166 -2.42 13.41 -13.83
CA GLU A 166 -1.53 14.23 -13.00
C GLU A 166 -2.30 14.96 -11.90
N GLN A 167 -3.50 15.49 -12.19
CA GLN A 167 -4.37 16.11 -11.18
C GLN A 167 -4.77 15.12 -10.07
N LEU A 168 -5.08 13.87 -10.43
CA LEU A 168 -5.35 12.83 -9.43
C LEU A 168 -4.16 12.60 -8.50
N VAL A 169 -2.95 12.46 -9.07
CA VAL A 169 -1.73 12.28 -8.27
C VAL A 169 -1.41 13.51 -7.41
N LEU A 170 -1.73 14.71 -7.90
CA LEU A 170 -1.56 15.97 -7.15
C LEU A 170 -2.50 16.05 -5.94
N GLN A 171 -3.75 15.59 -6.09
CA GLN A 171 -4.76 15.66 -5.03
C GLN A 171 -4.50 14.66 -3.89
N MET A 172 -3.75 13.58 -4.17
CA MET A 172 -3.47 12.52 -3.21
C MET A 172 -2.33 12.89 -2.25
N LYS A 173 -2.54 12.68 -0.95
CA LYS A 173 -1.45 12.76 0.03
C LYS A 173 -0.41 11.66 -0.23
N PRO A 174 0.91 11.91 -0.07
CA PRO A 174 1.93 10.90 -0.32
C PRO A 174 1.72 9.59 0.45
N ASN A 175 1.33 9.67 1.73
CA ASN A 175 1.02 8.50 2.54
C ASN A 175 -0.19 7.72 2.02
N SER A 176 -1.26 8.44 1.66
CA SER A 176 -2.48 7.83 1.13
C SER A 176 -2.20 7.16 -0.22
N MET A 177 -1.38 7.78 -1.07
CA MET A 177 -0.92 7.16 -2.32
C MET A 177 -0.08 5.90 -2.07
N ALA A 178 0.88 5.94 -1.13
CA ALA A 178 1.68 4.76 -0.78
C ALA A 178 0.81 3.58 -0.32
N LEU A 179 -0.19 3.85 0.54
CA LEU A 179 -1.12 2.83 1.04
C LEU A 179 -2.10 2.35 -0.03
N ALA A 180 -2.63 3.25 -0.86
CA ALA A 180 -3.51 2.90 -1.98
C ALA A 180 -2.78 2.04 -3.00
N MET A 181 -1.53 2.38 -3.33
CA MET A 181 -0.67 1.55 -4.17
C MET A 181 -0.49 0.15 -3.57
N LEU A 182 -0.15 0.03 -2.28
CA LEU A 182 0.00 -1.29 -1.63
C LEU A 182 -1.30 -2.11 -1.65
N ALA A 183 -2.44 -1.44 -1.50
CA ALA A 183 -3.75 -2.08 -1.46
C ALA A 183 -4.25 -2.53 -2.86
N ILE A 184 -4.07 -1.69 -3.89
CA ILE A 184 -4.49 -1.97 -5.28
C ILE A 184 -3.46 -2.86 -5.99
N GLY A 185 -2.17 -2.66 -5.68
CA GLY A 185 -1.07 -3.46 -6.18
C GLY A 185 -0.36 -2.85 -7.39
N GLU A 186 0.19 -3.75 -8.19
CA GLU A 186 1.18 -3.46 -9.25
C GLU A 186 0.67 -2.49 -10.33
N GLU A 187 -0.60 -2.58 -10.69
CA GLU A 187 -1.21 -1.70 -11.70
C GLU A 187 -1.25 -0.24 -11.23
N CYS A 188 -1.58 0.00 -9.96
CA CYS A 188 -1.57 1.34 -9.39
C CYS A 188 -0.15 1.89 -9.26
N ARG A 189 0.84 1.02 -9.01
CA ARG A 189 2.26 1.41 -9.02
C ARG A 189 2.69 1.88 -10.41
N ILE A 190 2.40 1.10 -11.44
CA ILE A 190 2.75 1.44 -12.83
C ILE A 190 2.06 2.74 -13.24
N PHE A 191 0.77 2.90 -12.90
CA PHE A 191 0.04 4.14 -13.08
C PHE A 191 0.78 5.32 -12.42
N PHE A 192 1.04 5.24 -11.12
CA PHE A 192 1.73 6.30 -10.38
C PHE A 192 3.09 6.64 -11.00
N GLU A 193 3.93 5.65 -11.30
CA GLU A 193 5.27 5.88 -11.86
C GLU A 193 5.23 6.54 -13.25
N SER A 194 4.15 6.30 -14.02
CA SER A 194 4.00 6.86 -15.37
C SER A 194 3.64 8.35 -15.41
N VAL A 195 2.98 8.87 -14.36
CA VAL A 195 2.49 10.26 -14.33
C VAL A 195 3.07 11.10 -13.20
N ALA A 196 3.60 10.50 -12.13
CA ALA A 196 4.17 11.24 -11.01
C ALA A 196 5.49 11.92 -11.39
N THR A 197 5.66 13.15 -10.93
CA THR A 197 6.93 13.88 -10.97
C THR A 197 7.99 13.22 -10.09
N ASP A 198 9.27 13.49 -10.33
CA ASP A 198 10.37 12.97 -9.50
C ASP A 198 10.23 13.38 -8.03
N ARG A 199 9.71 14.58 -7.78
CA ARG A 199 9.42 15.05 -6.42
C ARG A 199 8.34 14.19 -5.75
N GLN A 200 7.24 13.89 -6.45
CA GLN A 200 6.17 13.04 -5.92
C GLN A 200 6.66 11.60 -5.70
N LYS A 201 7.43 11.04 -6.62
CA LYS A 201 8.07 9.73 -6.46
C LYS A 201 8.96 9.68 -5.23
N LYS A 202 9.76 10.73 -4.98
CA LYS A 202 10.59 10.85 -3.79
C LYS A 202 9.75 10.91 -2.50
N LEU A 203 8.67 11.68 -2.49
CA LEU A 203 7.77 11.74 -1.33
C LEU A 203 7.15 10.38 -1.03
N VAL A 204 6.55 9.72 -2.03
CA VAL A 204 5.92 8.39 -1.85
C VAL A 204 6.95 7.33 -1.46
N ARG A 205 8.17 7.38 -2.02
CA ARG A 205 9.28 6.53 -1.59
C ARG A 205 9.59 6.69 -0.11
N ASP A 206 9.68 7.93 0.37
CA ASP A 206 9.99 8.20 1.77
C ASP A 206 8.87 7.65 2.68
N GLU A 207 7.62 7.70 2.22
CA GLU A 207 6.49 7.07 2.90
C GLU A 207 6.59 5.54 2.94
N LEU A 208 6.92 4.90 1.83
CA LEU A 208 7.17 3.45 1.77
C LEU A 208 8.31 3.04 2.72
N PHE A 209 9.38 3.85 2.77
CA PHE A 209 10.47 3.67 3.71
C PHE A 209 9.98 3.73 5.17
N TYR A 210 9.16 4.72 5.53
CA TYR A 210 8.60 4.83 6.88
C TYR A 210 7.61 3.70 7.23
N LEU A 211 6.89 3.17 6.25
CA LEU A 211 6.07 1.95 6.42
C LEU A 211 6.95 0.70 6.64
N ASN A 212 8.11 0.63 5.99
CA ASN A 212 9.07 -0.46 6.10
C ASN A 212 9.78 -0.50 7.45
N LEU A 213 9.99 0.66 8.10
CA LEU A 213 10.54 0.71 9.46
C LEU A 213 9.66 0.00 10.51
N GLY A 214 8.37 -0.22 10.21
CA GLY A 214 7.48 -1.04 11.02
C GLY A 214 6.95 -0.34 12.27
N LEU A 215 6.40 -1.11 13.21
CA LEU A 215 5.89 -0.62 14.49
C LEU A 215 7.07 -0.39 15.47
N THR A 216 7.93 0.61 15.22
CA THR A 216 8.77 1.11 16.31
C THR A 216 7.87 1.81 17.30
N ASP A 217 7.66 1.18 18.46
CA ASP A 217 6.91 1.62 19.64
C ASP A 217 5.83 2.67 19.35
N GLN A 218 4.57 2.26 19.34
CA GLN A 218 3.43 3.20 19.31
C GLN A 218 3.49 4.25 20.45
N ASN A 219 4.31 4.01 21.47
CA ASN A 219 4.57 4.88 22.60
C ASN A 219 5.74 5.87 22.40
N ASN A 220 6.42 5.87 21.24
CA ASN A 220 7.47 6.85 20.97
C ASN A 220 6.93 8.01 20.11
N PRO A 221 6.68 9.19 20.69
CA PRO A 221 6.18 10.36 19.95
C PRO A 221 7.18 10.92 18.91
N TYR A 222 8.43 10.45 18.90
CA TYR A 222 9.46 10.83 17.93
C TYR A 222 9.64 9.81 16.79
N SER A 223 8.85 8.72 16.77
CA SER A 223 8.88 7.70 15.73
C SER A 223 8.22 8.21 14.45
N LYS A 224 8.97 8.23 13.35
CA LYS A 224 8.41 8.53 12.00
C LYS A 224 7.73 7.32 11.36
N ALA A 225 7.65 6.19 12.07
CA ALA A 225 7.02 4.98 11.58
C ALA A 225 5.55 5.21 11.22
N LYS A 226 5.13 4.69 10.07
CA LYS A 226 3.75 4.76 9.63
C LYS A 226 3.03 3.43 9.77
N ASN A 227 1.74 3.52 10.06
CA ASN A 227 0.90 2.35 10.27
C ASN A 227 0.37 1.81 8.93
N LEU A 228 0.61 0.52 8.67
CA LEU A 228 0.09 -0.18 7.51
C LEU A 228 -1.43 -0.38 7.56
N PHE A 229 -2.08 -0.29 8.72
CA PHE A 229 -3.53 -0.54 8.87
C PHE A 229 -4.42 0.62 8.37
N GLY A 230 -3.86 1.77 7.98
CA GLY A 230 -4.60 2.93 7.48
C GLY A 230 -5.06 2.84 6.02
N PHE A 231 -5.05 1.65 5.42
CA PHE A 231 -5.31 1.50 3.99
C PHE A 231 -6.79 1.68 3.60
N GLY A 232 -7.73 1.40 4.51
CA GLY A 232 -9.14 1.63 4.25
C GLY A 232 -9.44 3.11 3.98
N SER A 233 -8.94 4.00 4.84
CA SER A 233 -9.07 5.44 4.63
C SER A 233 -8.31 5.93 3.40
N ALA A 234 -7.16 5.34 3.09
CA ALA A 234 -6.40 5.67 1.88
C ALA A 234 -7.16 5.31 0.59
N LEU A 235 -7.85 4.16 0.55
CA LEU A 235 -8.69 3.77 -0.58
C LEU A 235 -9.91 4.68 -0.74
N VAL A 236 -10.54 5.10 0.37
CA VAL A 236 -11.65 6.07 0.34
C VAL A 236 -11.16 7.43 -0.17
N GLU A 237 -10.01 7.91 0.31
CA GLU A 237 -9.40 9.16 -0.21
C GLU A 237 -9.13 9.05 -1.71
N PHE A 238 -8.59 7.92 -2.17
CA PHE A 238 -8.33 7.66 -3.59
C PHE A 238 -9.62 7.65 -4.42
N GLY A 239 -10.66 6.93 -3.99
CA GLY A 239 -11.95 6.91 -4.66
C GLY A 239 -12.60 8.29 -4.74
N ASN A 240 -12.57 9.06 -3.64
CA ASN A 240 -13.10 10.43 -3.60
C ASN A 240 -12.33 11.37 -4.54
N ALA A 241 -11.00 11.23 -4.61
CA ALA A 241 -10.19 12.00 -5.54
C ALA A 241 -10.53 11.65 -6.99
N VAL A 242 -10.69 10.36 -7.32
CA VAL A 242 -11.16 9.92 -8.65
C VAL A 242 -12.50 10.55 -9.00
N ASN A 243 -13.49 10.49 -8.10
CA ASN A 243 -14.82 11.08 -8.35
C ASN A 243 -14.75 12.59 -8.56
N THR A 244 -13.99 13.29 -7.70
CA THR A 244 -13.81 14.75 -7.81
C THR A 244 -13.20 15.15 -9.16
N ILE A 245 -12.19 14.41 -9.62
CA ILE A 245 -11.54 14.70 -10.91
C ILE A 245 -12.45 14.33 -12.07
N LYS A 246 -13.18 13.21 -11.99
CA LYS A 246 -14.17 12.81 -13.00
C LYS A 246 -15.22 13.91 -13.19
N GLU A 247 -15.80 14.40 -12.10
CA GLU A 247 -16.80 15.48 -12.15
C GLU A 247 -16.25 16.77 -12.77
N ARG A 248 -14.99 17.15 -12.48
CA ARG A 248 -14.36 18.33 -13.08
C ARG A 248 -14.12 18.13 -14.57
N ARG A 249 -13.61 16.96 -14.97
CA ARG A 249 -13.38 16.60 -16.36
C ARG A 249 -14.68 16.63 -17.17
N ASP A 250 -15.73 16.03 -16.65
CA ASP A 250 -17.01 15.94 -17.36
C ASP A 250 -17.66 17.33 -17.50
N LYS A 251 -17.50 18.22 -16.51
CA LYS A 251 -17.90 19.63 -16.62
C LYS A 251 -17.14 20.37 -17.71
N GLU A 252 -15.82 20.22 -17.77
CA GLU A 252 -15.01 20.88 -18.81
C GLU A 252 -15.36 20.38 -20.22
N GLN A 253 -15.61 19.08 -20.39
CA GLN A 253 -16.01 18.50 -21.68
C GLN A 253 -17.40 18.99 -22.13
N ASN A 254 -18.34 19.16 -21.19
CA ASN A 254 -19.68 19.68 -21.48
C ASN A 254 -19.71 21.20 -21.71
N HIS A 255 -18.73 21.95 -21.22
CA HIS A 255 -18.60 23.40 -21.47
C HIS A 255 -17.74 23.74 -22.70
N GLY A 256 -16.93 22.79 -23.19
CA GLY A 256 -16.11 22.95 -24.39
C GLY A 256 -16.74 22.41 -25.68
N SER A 257 -17.99 21.90 -25.62
CA SER A 257 -18.81 21.48 -26.77
C SER A 257 -19.88 22.51 -27.07
#